data_AF-E7FSW1-F1
#
_entry.id   AF-E7FSW1-F1
#
_cell.length_a   1.000
_cell.length_b   1.000
_cell.length_c   1.000
_cell.angle_alpha   90.00
_cell.angle_beta   90.00
_cell.angle_gamma   90.00
#
_symmetry.space_group_name_H-M   'P 1'
#
loop_
_entity.id
_entity.type
_entity.pdbx_description
1 polymer ?
#
loop_
_entity_poly.entity_id
_entity_poly.type
_entity_poly.pdbx_seq_one_letter_code
_entity_poly.pdbx_strand_id
1 'polypeptide(L)'
;MKFPKIDNTKFLYQLVSLLFALLLFFYVNYQRLGSTRTTDNKPQAPAALMTNKTVKMTMPLAVNVDNDKYFVTGYPEKVRVKLSGPSAMVKAMDNTRNFEVYADLSKLKSGTHTVKFKTSGLSKEVTASIDPDSAVIKIERRKTITMPIQTRYDTGQISSGYAAGTPILSSQTTSITGGQKSIKKIVSVVANVNLPDGTNSAYSKNVILQAIDKNGKTVPDVIISPETVRVTVPINLATSTKTVPLLLEAGAGGVSGKSYNFTSPTKSITLHGTKTALKSISSYSLRVPIVGINSTTTKTIKISPTEAGITSVSPNSVQVTIEVQSSGSQIQSSESTGSNDSSGSDKQTTTDNDEDDKKDDDSNNNINSSSSSSVSSSSED
;
A
#
# COMPACT_ATOMS: atom_id res chain seq x y z
N MET A 1 101.55 -31.91 -20.47
CA MET A 1 100.46 -32.37 -19.58
C MET A 1 100.19 -33.84 -19.85
N LYS A 2 100.51 -34.72 -18.91
CA LYS A 2 100.17 -36.15 -18.98
C LYS A 2 99.34 -36.45 -17.73
N PHE A 3 98.03 -36.57 -17.90
CA PHE A 3 97.17 -37.18 -16.90
C PHE A 3 97.17 -38.70 -17.12
N PRO A 4 97.44 -39.52 -16.09
CA PRO A 4 97.41 -40.96 -16.24
C PRO A 4 95.96 -41.44 -16.41
N LYS A 5 95.78 -42.39 -17.33
CA LYS A 5 94.55 -43.17 -17.49
C LYS A 5 94.38 -44.06 -16.25
N ILE A 6 93.24 -43.94 -15.57
CA ILE A 6 92.89 -44.79 -14.44
C ILE A 6 91.80 -45.75 -14.93
N ASP A 7 92.26 -46.89 -15.44
CA ASP A 7 91.44 -48.06 -15.71
C ASP A 7 91.19 -48.77 -14.38
N ASN A 8 90.15 -48.35 -13.65
CA ASN A 8 89.73 -49.05 -12.44
C ASN A 8 88.21 -48.97 -12.27
N THR A 9 87.49 -49.71 -13.11
CA THR A 9 86.03 -49.77 -13.14
C THR A 9 85.43 -50.16 -11.79
N LYS A 10 86.08 -51.03 -11.01
CA LYS A 10 85.66 -51.39 -9.65
C LYS A 10 85.70 -50.21 -8.68
N PHE A 11 86.77 -49.40 -8.72
CA PHE A 11 86.91 -48.24 -7.85
C PHE A 11 85.94 -47.12 -8.24
N LEU A 12 85.67 -46.97 -9.55
CA LEU A 12 84.67 -46.06 -10.08
C LEU A 12 83.25 -46.42 -9.59
N TYR A 13 82.84 -47.69 -9.70
CA TYR A 13 81.54 -48.14 -9.19
C TYR A 13 81.42 -47.98 -7.67
N GLN A 14 82.53 -48.13 -6.93
CA GLN A 14 82.55 -47.93 -5.48
C GLN A 14 82.40 -46.45 -5.09
N LEU A 15 82.99 -45.54 -5.87
CA LEU A 15 82.82 -44.09 -5.70
C LEU A 15 81.39 -43.65 -6.07
N VAL A 16 80.84 -44.19 -7.16
CA VAL A 16 79.46 -43.90 -7.61
C VAL A 16 78.42 -44.44 -6.63
N SER A 17 78.65 -45.64 -6.08
CA SER A 17 77.82 -46.22 -5.01
C SER A 17 77.85 -45.38 -3.74
N LEU A 18 79.04 -44.89 -3.33
CA LEU A 18 79.17 -43.99 -2.18
C LEU A 18 78.43 -42.66 -2.40
N LEU A 19 78.51 -42.11 -3.61
CA LEU A 19 77.80 -40.87 -3.97
C LEU A 19 76.28 -41.06 -3.90
N PHE A 20 75.76 -42.17 -4.44
CA PHE A 20 74.34 -42.50 -4.38
C PHE A 20 73.87 -42.79 -2.95
N ALA A 21 74.68 -43.47 -2.15
CA ALA A 21 74.40 -43.72 -0.73
C ALA A 21 74.32 -42.41 0.07
N LEU A 22 75.21 -41.45 -0.20
CA LEU A 22 75.15 -40.12 0.41
C LEU A 22 73.93 -39.33 -0.05
N LEU A 23 73.60 -39.35 -1.34
CA LEU A 23 72.39 -38.71 -1.88
C LEU A 23 71.12 -39.27 -1.24
N LEU A 24 71.03 -40.60 -1.09
CA LEU A 24 69.88 -41.25 -0.49
C LEU A 24 69.83 -41.04 1.04
N PHE A 25 71.00 -41.03 1.70
CA PHE A 25 71.13 -40.65 3.11
C PHE A 25 70.61 -39.22 3.33
N PHE A 26 71.02 -38.25 2.52
CA PHE A 26 70.53 -36.88 2.64
C PHE A 26 69.07 -36.74 2.22
N TYR A 27 68.60 -37.45 1.20
CA TYR A 27 67.18 -37.40 0.78
C TYR A 27 66.24 -37.95 1.87
N VAL A 28 66.59 -39.09 2.47
CA VAL A 28 65.84 -39.69 3.58
C VAL A 28 65.98 -38.87 4.86
N ASN A 29 67.18 -38.33 5.14
CA ASN A 29 67.40 -37.52 6.34
C ASN A 29 67.02 -36.04 6.20
N TYR A 30 66.74 -35.52 5.00
CA TYR A 30 66.25 -34.15 4.83
C TYR A 30 64.85 -33.99 5.45
N GLN A 31 64.06 -35.06 5.46
CA GLN A 31 62.80 -35.14 6.21
C GLN A 31 62.97 -35.61 7.68
N ARG A 32 64.21 -35.86 8.14
CA ARG A 32 64.53 -36.22 9.53
C ARG A 32 65.59 -35.33 10.20
N LEU A 33 65.86 -34.14 9.66
CA LEU A 33 66.71 -33.14 10.32
C LEU A 33 65.93 -32.33 11.36
N GLY A 34 65.30 -33.04 12.28
CA GLY A 34 64.49 -32.46 13.34
C GLY A 34 64.06 -33.50 14.37
N SER A 35 64.98 -34.30 14.90
CA SER A 35 64.97 -34.74 16.31
C SER A 35 66.13 -35.69 16.60
N THR A 36 67.26 -35.15 17.05
CA THR A 36 68.21 -35.88 17.89
C THR A 36 68.43 -35.07 19.15
N ARG A 37 68.28 -35.77 20.27
CA ARG A 37 68.19 -35.28 21.65
C ARG A 37 69.39 -34.40 22.01
N THR A 38 69.12 -33.16 22.41
CA THR A 38 70.03 -32.35 23.21
C THR A 38 69.45 -32.20 24.61
N THR A 39 70.21 -32.70 25.58
CA THR A 39 70.16 -32.30 26.98
C THR A 39 70.62 -30.86 27.06
N ASP A 40 69.70 -29.91 27.20
CA ASP A 40 70.00 -28.54 27.65
C ASP A 40 68.74 -27.83 28.12
N ASN A 41 68.90 -27.08 29.22
CA ASN A 41 67.90 -26.25 29.86
C ASN A 41 67.17 -25.32 28.88
N LYS A 42 65.99 -25.74 28.42
CA LYS A 42 64.95 -24.88 27.87
C LYS A 42 63.63 -25.45 28.35
N PRO A 43 62.69 -24.63 28.87
CA PRO A 43 61.43 -25.16 29.37
C PRO A 43 60.80 -25.97 28.24
N GLN A 44 60.61 -27.28 28.48
CA GLN A 44 59.65 -28.08 27.72
C GLN A 44 58.43 -27.20 27.51
N ALA A 45 57.94 -27.08 26.27
CA ALA A 45 56.61 -26.53 26.06
C ALA A 45 55.66 -27.29 27.00
N PRO A 46 55.17 -26.66 28.08
CA PRO A 46 54.24 -27.34 28.95
C PRO A 46 52.89 -27.31 28.23
N ALA A 47 52.08 -28.33 28.43
CA ALA A 47 50.64 -28.09 28.57
C ALA A 47 49.80 -27.68 27.34
N ALA A 48 50.12 -28.04 26.09
CA ALA A 48 49.11 -27.88 25.01
C ALA A 48 47.85 -28.77 25.20
N LEU A 49 47.97 -29.83 26.02
CA LEU A 49 46.87 -30.70 26.46
C LEU A 49 46.34 -30.36 27.87
N MET A 50 46.98 -29.42 28.59
CA MET A 50 46.60 -29.00 29.96
C MET A 50 46.28 -27.50 30.07
N THR A 51 46.22 -26.78 28.94
CA THR A 51 45.82 -25.38 28.92
C THR A 51 44.31 -25.28 28.84
N ASN A 52 43.73 -24.56 29.80
CA ASN A 52 42.33 -24.18 29.72
C ASN A 52 42.17 -23.14 28.60
N LYS A 53 41.22 -23.39 27.71
CA LYS A 53 40.81 -22.43 26.68
C LYS A 53 39.42 -21.90 27.02
N THR A 54 39.21 -20.63 26.71
CA THR A 54 37.88 -20.03 26.76
C THR A 54 37.44 -19.64 25.36
N VAL A 55 36.21 -19.98 25.01
CA VAL A 55 35.57 -19.57 23.75
C VAL A 55 34.21 -18.94 24.05
N LYS A 56 33.85 -17.90 23.29
CA LYS A 56 32.53 -17.26 23.35
C LYS A 56 31.78 -17.58 22.07
N MET A 57 30.51 -17.92 22.21
CA MET A 57 29.63 -18.19 21.07
C MET A 57 28.20 -17.76 21.37
N THR A 58 27.42 -17.53 20.32
CA THR A 58 25.99 -17.23 20.44
C THR A 58 25.19 -18.48 20.12
N MET A 59 24.23 -18.81 20.99
CA MET A 59 23.37 -19.99 20.84
C MET A 59 21.90 -19.62 20.90
N PRO A 60 21.03 -20.32 20.14
CA PRO A 60 19.59 -20.19 20.30
C PRO A 60 19.17 -20.72 21.68
N LEU A 61 18.20 -20.06 22.30
CA LEU A 61 17.61 -20.51 23.55
C LEU A 61 16.38 -21.37 23.26
N ALA A 62 16.44 -22.64 23.63
CA ALA A 62 15.29 -23.53 23.56
C ALA A 62 14.40 -23.37 24.80
N VAL A 63 13.10 -23.62 24.63
CA VAL A 63 12.12 -23.52 25.71
C VAL A 63 11.31 -24.80 25.74
N ASN A 64 11.32 -25.51 26.86
CA ASN A 64 10.53 -26.72 27.03
C ASN A 64 9.14 -26.37 27.56
N VAL A 65 8.16 -26.28 26.67
CA VAL A 65 6.75 -26.04 27.00
C VAL A 65 5.82 -26.76 26.02
N ASP A 66 4.63 -27.13 26.48
CA ASP A 66 3.53 -27.59 25.63
C ASP A 66 3.00 -26.40 24.81
N ASN A 67 3.55 -26.25 23.59
CA ASN A 67 3.22 -25.17 22.67
C ASN A 67 1.77 -25.21 22.20
N ASP A 68 1.05 -26.33 22.31
CA ASP A 68 -0.35 -26.42 21.92
C ASP A 68 -1.26 -25.77 22.96
N LYS A 69 -0.88 -25.88 24.24
CA LYS A 69 -1.65 -25.32 25.36
C LYS A 69 -1.20 -23.93 25.79
N TYR A 70 0.09 -23.63 25.69
CA TYR A 70 0.67 -22.41 26.23
C TYR A 70 1.40 -21.58 25.18
N PHE A 71 1.39 -20.27 25.40
CA PHE A 71 2.11 -19.27 24.63
C PHE A 71 3.10 -18.57 25.56
N VAL A 72 4.37 -18.59 25.20
CA VAL A 72 5.47 -18.14 26.06
C VAL A 72 6.19 -16.95 25.43
N THR A 73 6.47 -15.94 26.23
CA THR A 73 7.06 -14.65 25.79
C THR A 73 8.06 -14.14 26.82
N GLY A 74 8.89 -13.15 26.44
CA GLY A 74 9.83 -12.48 27.35
C GLY A 74 11.21 -13.14 27.48
N TYR A 75 11.52 -14.16 26.66
CA TYR A 75 12.85 -14.77 26.60
C TYR A 75 13.62 -14.30 25.35
N PRO A 76 14.96 -14.16 25.43
CA PRO A 76 15.76 -13.82 24.27
C PRO A 76 15.86 -15.01 23.31
N GLU A 77 15.77 -14.76 22.00
CA GLU A 77 15.94 -15.82 20.98
C GLU A 77 17.34 -16.43 21.02
N LYS A 78 18.35 -15.64 21.39
CA LYS A 78 19.76 -16.02 21.43
C LYS A 78 20.43 -15.50 22.68
N VAL A 79 21.35 -16.30 23.22
CA VAL A 79 22.17 -15.97 24.39
C VAL A 79 23.64 -16.14 24.09
N ARG A 80 24.50 -15.39 24.80
CA ARG A 80 25.95 -15.56 24.71
C ARG A 80 26.37 -16.63 25.70
N VAL A 81 27.15 -17.59 25.23
CA VAL A 81 27.73 -18.67 26.04
C VAL A 81 29.23 -18.56 26.00
N LYS A 82 29.84 -18.54 27.18
CA LYS A 82 31.28 -18.61 27.38
C LYS A 82 31.62 -20.00 27.91
N LEU A 83 32.27 -20.81 27.07
CA LEU A 83 32.77 -22.13 27.46
C LEU A 83 34.20 -22.02 27.98
N SER A 84 34.52 -22.77 29.04
CA SER A 84 35.87 -22.84 29.61
C SER A 84 36.19 -24.26 30.08
N GLY A 85 37.34 -24.78 29.69
CA GLY A 85 37.79 -26.13 30.00
C GLY A 85 39.01 -26.54 29.16
N PRO A 86 39.34 -27.85 29.10
CA PRO A 86 40.48 -28.34 28.33
C PRO A 86 40.42 -27.91 26.85
N SER A 87 41.53 -27.37 26.34
CA SER A 87 41.59 -26.74 25.00
C SER A 87 41.05 -27.63 23.87
N ALA A 88 41.39 -28.92 23.88
CA ALA A 88 40.92 -29.88 22.88
C ALA A 88 39.39 -30.04 22.89
N MET A 89 38.80 -30.13 24.08
CA MET A 89 37.35 -30.32 24.26
C MET A 89 36.56 -29.06 23.94
N VAL A 90 37.02 -27.89 24.39
CA VAL A 90 36.40 -26.60 24.06
C VAL A 90 36.45 -26.35 22.56
N LYS A 91 37.57 -26.68 21.88
CA LYS A 91 37.69 -26.52 20.43
C LYS A 91 36.79 -27.49 19.66
N ALA A 92 36.64 -28.73 20.14
CA ALA A 92 35.71 -29.68 19.56
C ALA A 92 34.26 -29.18 19.65
N MET A 93 33.84 -28.69 20.82
CA MET A 93 32.48 -28.15 21.04
C MET A 93 32.22 -26.85 20.28
N ASP A 94 33.22 -25.99 20.10
CA ASP A 94 33.09 -24.79 19.28
C ASP A 94 32.81 -25.14 17.80
N ASN A 95 33.46 -26.19 17.31
CA ASN A 95 33.29 -26.68 15.94
C ASN A 95 31.96 -27.42 15.75
N THR A 96 31.58 -28.31 16.69
CA THR A 96 30.41 -29.19 16.52
C THR A 96 29.12 -28.62 17.11
N ARG A 97 29.21 -27.71 18.08
CA ARG A 97 28.07 -27.09 18.79
C ARG A 97 27.08 -28.13 19.33
N ASN A 98 27.60 -29.28 19.77
CA ASN A 98 26.82 -30.44 20.21
C ASN A 98 26.26 -30.31 21.64
N PHE A 99 25.73 -29.15 21.98
CA PHE A 99 25.08 -28.89 23.26
C PHE A 99 23.92 -27.90 23.06
N GLU A 100 23.00 -27.86 24.01
CA GLU A 100 21.81 -27.02 23.93
C GLU A 100 21.75 -26.09 25.13
N VAL A 101 21.29 -24.85 24.91
CA VAL A 101 20.93 -23.93 25.98
C VAL A 101 19.41 -23.86 26.04
N TYR A 102 18.84 -24.14 27.22
CA TYR A 102 17.40 -24.22 27.36
C TYR A 102 16.88 -23.61 28.67
N ALA A 103 15.61 -23.18 28.63
CA ALA A 103 14.82 -22.83 29.79
C ALA A 103 13.79 -23.95 30.06
N ASP A 104 13.84 -24.54 31.26
CA ASP A 104 12.88 -25.56 31.68
C ASP A 104 11.64 -24.91 32.28
N LEU A 105 10.52 -24.97 31.56
CA LEU A 105 9.22 -24.43 32.00
C LEU A 105 8.22 -25.52 32.37
N SER A 106 8.61 -26.80 32.31
CA SER A 106 7.69 -27.94 32.46
C SER A 106 6.92 -27.97 33.78
N LYS A 107 7.52 -27.42 34.85
CA LYS A 107 6.93 -27.38 36.21
C LYS A 107 6.25 -26.05 36.54
N LEU A 108 6.24 -25.09 35.61
CA LEU A 108 5.72 -23.74 35.84
C LEU A 108 4.26 -23.64 35.37
N LYS A 109 3.43 -22.96 36.18
CA LYS A 109 2.04 -22.66 35.83
C LYS A 109 1.95 -21.36 35.03
N SER A 110 0.78 -21.05 34.46
CA SER A 110 0.55 -19.74 33.82
C SER A 110 0.85 -18.59 34.78
N GLY A 111 1.57 -17.58 34.30
CA GLY A 111 2.08 -16.48 35.12
C GLY A 111 3.40 -15.93 34.61
N THR A 112 4.00 -15.04 35.39
CA THR A 112 5.32 -14.46 35.12
C THR A 112 6.33 -15.08 36.07
N HIS A 113 7.43 -15.61 35.52
CA HIS A 113 8.46 -16.35 36.26
C HIS A 113 9.84 -15.88 35.84
N THR A 114 10.78 -15.79 36.79
CA THR A 114 12.19 -15.60 36.46
C THR A 114 12.84 -16.96 36.35
N VAL A 115 13.37 -17.30 35.17
CA VAL A 115 13.89 -18.64 34.88
C VAL A 115 15.37 -18.54 34.51
N LYS A 116 16.20 -19.32 35.21
CA LYS A 116 17.62 -19.47 34.88
C LYS A 116 17.81 -20.43 33.72
N PHE A 117 18.67 -20.06 32.78
CA PHE A 117 19.01 -20.90 31.65
C PHE A 117 19.99 -21.99 32.06
N LYS A 118 19.85 -23.15 31.42
CA LYS A 118 20.67 -24.33 31.67
C LYS A 118 21.26 -24.81 30.36
N THR A 119 22.32 -25.58 30.48
CA THR A 119 22.96 -26.28 29.35
C THR A 119 22.70 -27.77 29.44
N SER A 120 22.44 -28.42 28.31
CA SER A 120 22.39 -29.88 28.17
C SER A 120 23.46 -30.34 27.18
N GLY A 121 24.04 -31.51 27.39
CA GLY A 121 25.04 -32.08 26.47
C GLY A 121 26.48 -31.58 26.64
N LEU A 122 26.76 -30.73 27.63
CA LEU A 122 28.15 -30.37 27.97
C LEU A 122 28.87 -31.52 28.67
N SER A 123 30.15 -31.70 28.33
CA SER A 123 31.05 -32.62 29.03
C SER A 123 31.35 -32.12 30.44
N LYS A 124 31.56 -33.04 31.39
CA LYS A 124 31.75 -32.71 32.82
C LYS A 124 32.96 -31.81 33.11
N GLU A 125 33.94 -31.77 32.21
CA GLU A 125 35.17 -30.98 32.32
C GLU A 125 35.05 -29.57 31.68
N VAL A 126 33.91 -29.26 31.04
CA VAL A 126 33.65 -27.95 30.42
C VAL A 126 32.58 -27.22 31.23
N THR A 127 32.92 -26.00 31.63
CA THR A 127 32.01 -25.08 32.30
C THR A 127 31.44 -24.08 31.30
N ALA A 128 30.17 -23.70 31.48
CA ALA A 128 29.51 -22.70 30.65
C ALA A 128 28.98 -21.56 31.51
N SER A 129 29.22 -20.33 31.07
CA SER A 129 28.59 -19.12 31.59
C SER A 129 27.69 -18.54 30.52
N ILE A 130 26.42 -18.29 30.86
CA ILE A 130 25.41 -17.78 29.94
C ILE A 130 25.15 -16.30 30.27
N ASP A 131 25.00 -15.47 29.25
CA ASP A 131 24.74 -14.05 29.36
C ASP A 131 23.64 -13.61 28.36
N PRO A 132 22.46 -13.17 28.83
CA PRO A 132 22.03 -13.16 30.24
C PRO A 132 21.85 -14.58 30.80
N ASP A 133 22.03 -14.78 32.11
CA ASP A 133 21.91 -16.10 32.77
C ASP A 133 20.46 -16.50 33.06
N SER A 134 19.54 -15.54 32.96
CA SER A 134 18.13 -15.67 33.27
C SER A 134 17.29 -14.65 32.51
N ALA A 135 16.00 -14.91 32.39
CA ALA A 135 15.03 -13.94 31.87
C ALA A 135 13.69 -14.04 32.59
N VAL A 136 12.91 -12.95 32.50
CA VAL A 136 11.53 -12.89 32.97
C VAL A 136 10.63 -13.43 31.87
N ILE A 137 10.16 -14.66 32.08
CA ILE A 137 9.35 -15.41 31.13
C ILE A 137 7.88 -15.33 31.54
N LYS A 138 7.01 -15.04 30.57
CA LYS A 138 5.57 -14.99 30.77
C LYS A 138 4.90 -16.15 30.04
N ILE A 139 4.18 -16.97 30.79
CA ILE A 139 3.48 -18.16 30.31
C ILE A 139 1.98 -17.87 30.36
N GLU A 140 1.32 -17.89 29.21
CA GLU A 140 -0.13 -17.71 29.09
C GLU A 140 -0.78 -18.87 28.39
N ARG A 141 -2.10 -19.05 28.58
CA ARG A 141 -2.85 -20.00 27.75
C ARG A 141 -2.84 -19.52 26.30
N ARG A 142 -2.53 -20.43 25.39
CA ARG A 142 -2.58 -20.18 23.95
C ARG A 142 -4.02 -20.02 23.51
N LYS A 143 -4.28 -19.01 22.70
CA LYS A 143 -5.57 -18.82 22.02
C LYS A 143 -5.31 -18.41 20.58
N THR A 144 -6.11 -18.96 19.67
CA THR A 144 -6.14 -18.57 18.26
C THR A 144 -7.52 -18.04 17.90
N ILE A 145 -7.56 -16.93 17.18
CA ILE A 145 -8.79 -16.34 16.64
C ILE A 145 -8.60 -16.03 15.17
N THR A 146 -9.68 -16.02 14.40
CA THR A 146 -9.68 -15.59 13.00
C THR A 146 -10.39 -14.25 12.89
N MET A 147 -9.77 -13.30 12.18
CA MET A 147 -10.32 -11.96 12.00
C MET A 147 -10.26 -11.52 10.53
N PRO A 148 -11.22 -10.69 10.08
CA PRO A 148 -11.15 -10.06 8.77
C PRO A 148 -10.01 -9.04 8.72
N ILE A 149 -9.36 -8.93 7.56
CA ILE A 149 -8.29 -7.97 7.32
C ILE A 149 -8.89 -6.67 6.80
N GLN A 150 -8.56 -5.56 7.46
CA GLN A 150 -8.97 -4.23 7.08
C GLN A 150 -7.84 -3.54 6.31
N THR A 151 -8.12 -2.99 5.14
CA THR A 151 -7.12 -2.25 4.37
C THR A 151 -7.15 -0.77 4.74
N ARG A 152 -5.98 -0.17 4.87
CA ARG A 152 -5.82 1.27 5.14
C ARG A 152 -4.82 1.83 4.14
N TYR A 153 -5.18 2.94 3.52
CA TYR A 153 -4.32 3.69 2.60
C TYR A 153 -4.73 5.15 2.65
N ASP A 154 -3.79 6.03 2.29
CA ASP A 154 -4.04 7.46 2.24
C ASP A 154 -4.62 7.84 0.86
N THR A 155 -5.87 8.29 0.84
CA THR A 155 -6.53 8.75 -0.38
C THR A 155 -5.96 10.07 -0.91
N GLY A 156 -5.23 10.83 -0.07
CA GLY A 156 -4.53 12.05 -0.50
C GLY A 156 -3.40 11.79 -1.50
N GLN A 157 -2.91 10.55 -1.60
CA GLN A 157 -1.89 10.14 -2.56
C GLN A 157 -2.45 9.86 -3.96
N ILE A 158 -3.78 9.85 -4.12
CA ILE A 158 -4.44 9.58 -5.40
C ILE A 158 -4.52 10.86 -6.23
N SER A 159 -4.19 10.78 -7.51
CA SER A 159 -4.29 11.91 -8.45
C SER A 159 -5.70 12.49 -8.54
N SER A 160 -5.80 13.81 -8.70
CA SER A 160 -7.09 14.48 -8.91
C SER A 160 -7.83 13.91 -10.12
N GLY A 161 -9.14 13.66 -9.97
CA GLY A 161 -9.96 13.06 -11.04
C GLY A 161 -9.95 11.52 -11.03
N TYR A 162 -9.24 10.90 -10.09
CA TYR A 162 -9.25 9.45 -9.85
C TYR A 162 -9.84 9.12 -8.48
N ALA A 163 -10.32 7.88 -8.33
CA ALA A 163 -10.83 7.34 -7.08
C ALA A 163 -10.39 5.89 -6.91
N ALA A 164 -10.14 5.49 -5.67
CA ALA A 164 -9.93 4.09 -5.32
C ALA A 164 -11.25 3.31 -5.35
N GLY A 165 -11.23 2.14 -5.95
CA GLY A 165 -12.30 1.15 -5.82
C GLY A 165 -12.10 0.26 -4.59
N THR A 166 -12.89 -0.80 -4.50
CA THR A 166 -12.78 -1.78 -3.41
C THR A 166 -11.44 -2.53 -3.47
N PRO A 167 -10.62 -2.51 -2.41
CA PRO A 167 -9.37 -3.25 -2.36
C PRO A 167 -9.59 -4.77 -2.48
N ILE A 168 -8.69 -5.42 -3.20
CA ILE A 168 -8.70 -6.87 -3.43
C ILE A 168 -7.52 -7.46 -2.66
N LEU A 169 -7.79 -8.41 -1.76
CA LEU A 169 -6.79 -9.07 -0.95
C LEU A 169 -6.61 -10.53 -1.39
N SER A 170 -5.37 -11.04 -1.34
CA SER A 170 -5.12 -12.47 -1.57
C SER A 170 -5.70 -13.37 -0.48
N SER A 171 -5.94 -12.83 0.72
CA SER A 171 -6.70 -13.48 1.78
C SER A 171 -7.56 -12.42 2.48
N GLN A 172 -8.84 -12.71 2.71
CA GLN A 172 -9.76 -11.79 3.38
C GLN A 172 -9.71 -11.90 4.92
N THR A 173 -9.17 -13.01 5.42
CA THR A 173 -9.06 -13.28 6.85
C THR A 173 -7.65 -13.73 7.20
N THR A 174 -7.30 -13.61 8.48
CA THR A 174 -6.05 -14.14 9.02
C THR A 174 -6.28 -14.76 10.40
N SER A 175 -5.45 -15.72 10.75
CA SER A 175 -5.44 -16.35 12.06
C SER A 175 -4.39 -15.69 12.95
N ILE A 176 -4.80 -15.22 14.12
CA ILE A 176 -3.91 -14.63 15.12
C ILE A 176 -3.81 -15.57 16.31
N THR A 177 -2.60 -15.96 16.66
CA THR A 177 -2.27 -16.83 17.79
C THR A 177 -1.43 -16.07 18.81
N GLY A 178 -1.76 -16.19 20.09
CA GLY A 178 -0.99 -15.54 21.15
C GLY A 178 -1.49 -15.90 22.54
N GLY A 179 -0.94 -15.21 23.54
CA GLY A 179 -1.44 -15.30 24.91
C GLY A 179 -2.87 -14.77 25.01
N GLN A 180 -3.72 -15.44 25.80
CA GLN A 180 -5.13 -15.08 25.96
C GLN A 180 -5.34 -13.60 26.33
N LYS A 181 -4.45 -12.98 27.12
CA LYS A 181 -4.56 -11.54 27.45
C LYS A 181 -4.26 -10.65 26.25
N SER A 182 -3.27 -10.99 25.42
CA SER A 182 -2.95 -10.24 24.20
C SER A 182 -4.06 -10.34 23.17
N ILE A 183 -4.58 -11.55 22.94
CA ILE A 183 -5.69 -11.77 22.00
C ILE A 183 -6.94 -10.95 22.35
N LYS A 184 -7.26 -10.83 23.64
CA LYS A 184 -8.41 -10.02 24.11
C LYS A 184 -8.26 -8.51 23.85
N LYS A 185 -7.06 -8.01 23.62
CA LYS A 185 -6.81 -6.59 23.35
C LYS A 185 -7.00 -6.23 21.88
N ILE A 186 -6.94 -7.21 20.98
CA ILE A 186 -7.02 -7.01 19.54
C ILE A 186 -8.44 -6.57 19.17
N VAL A 187 -8.55 -5.46 18.46
CA VAL A 187 -9.82 -4.93 17.94
C VAL A 187 -9.93 -5.16 16.44
N SER A 188 -8.82 -5.06 15.71
CA SER A 188 -8.81 -5.30 14.27
C SER A 188 -7.42 -5.72 13.78
N VAL A 189 -7.39 -6.28 12.57
CA VAL A 189 -6.16 -6.54 11.84
C VAL A 189 -6.14 -5.61 10.64
N VAL A 190 -5.03 -4.88 10.47
CA VAL A 190 -4.87 -3.89 9.41
C VAL A 190 -3.75 -4.25 8.45
N ALA A 191 -3.97 -3.97 7.18
CA ALA A 191 -2.97 -3.96 6.11
C ALA A 191 -2.79 -2.50 5.65
N ASN A 192 -1.70 -1.87 6.08
CA ASN A 192 -1.37 -0.49 5.70
C ASN A 192 -0.65 -0.48 4.34
N VAL A 193 -1.32 0.03 3.31
CA VAL A 193 -0.79 0.18 1.96
C VAL A 193 -0.33 1.63 1.76
N ASN A 194 0.98 1.82 1.60
CA ASN A 194 1.54 3.13 1.26
C ASN A 194 1.47 3.31 -0.26
N LEU A 195 0.54 4.14 -0.70
CA LEU A 195 0.40 4.53 -2.11
C LEU A 195 1.47 5.59 -2.46
N PRO A 196 2.10 5.51 -3.63
CA PRO A 196 2.94 6.61 -4.15
C PRO A 196 2.12 7.87 -4.43
N ASP A 197 2.75 9.05 -4.29
CA ASP A 197 2.15 10.33 -4.63
C ASP A 197 1.69 10.38 -6.09
N GLY A 198 0.47 10.88 -6.33
CA GLY A 198 -0.10 11.00 -7.66
C GLY A 198 -0.56 9.69 -8.29
N THR A 199 -0.83 8.64 -7.50
CA THR A 199 -1.31 7.35 -8.01
C THR A 199 -2.58 7.53 -8.86
N ASN A 200 -2.53 7.11 -10.13
CA ASN A 200 -3.63 7.19 -11.10
C ASN A 200 -3.96 5.82 -11.75
N SER A 201 -3.27 4.76 -11.36
CA SER A 201 -3.46 3.40 -11.85
C SER A 201 -3.55 2.42 -10.68
N ALA A 202 -4.04 1.20 -10.93
CA ALA A 202 -4.10 0.17 -9.91
C ALA A 202 -2.72 -0.07 -9.27
N TYR A 203 -2.68 -0.17 -7.94
CA TYR A 203 -1.46 -0.38 -7.18
C TYR A 203 -1.53 -1.68 -6.38
N SER A 204 -0.53 -2.54 -6.51
CA SER A 204 -0.46 -3.82 -5.82
C SER A 204 0.82 -3.96 -5.01
N LYS A 205 0.71 -4.40 -3.75
CA LYS A 205 1.87 -4.61 -2.87
C LYS A 205 1.62 -5.73 -1.86
N ASN A 206 2.69 -6.44 -1.49
CA ASN A 206 2.69 -7.33 -0.33
C ASN A 206 2.88 -6.51 0.95
N VAL A 207 1.96 -6.64 1.89
CA VAL A 207 1.93 -5.86 3.12
C VAL A 207 1.94 -6.80 4.33
N ILE A 208 2.75 -6.48 5.32
CA ILE A 208 2.78 -7.18 6.62
C ILE A 208 1.53 -6.76 7.40
N LEU A 209 0.78 -7.76 7.88
CA LEU A 209 -0.42 -7.55 8.68
C LEU A 209 -0.05 -7.12 10.12
N GLN A 210 -0.87 -6.25 10.69
CA GLN A 210 -0.69 -5.78 12.06
C GLN A 210 -2.00 -5.95 12.83
N ALA A 211 -1.94 -6.61 13.99
CA ALA A 211 -3.05 -6.64 14.94
C ALA A 211 -3.01 -5.38 15.80
N ILE A 212 -4.08 -4.59 15.79
CA ILE A 212 -4.17 -3.33 16.54
C ILE A 212 -5.19 -3.40 17.67
N ASP A 213 -4.90 -2.69 18.75
CA ASP A 213 -5.78 -2.52 19.90
C ASP A 213 -6.74 -1.34 19.73
N LYS A 214 -7.58 -1.12 20.75
CA LYS A 214 -8.54 0.00 20.82
C LYS A 214 -7.90 1.39 20.73
N ASN A 215 -6.61 1.50 21.01
CA ASN A 215 -5.84 2.74 20.95
C ASN A 215 -5.13 2.90 19.59
N GLY A 216 -5.34 1.98 18.66
CA GLY A 216 -4.68 1.96 17.36
C GLY A 216 -3.21 1.54 17.41
N LYS A 217 -2.73 0.99 18.53
CA LYS A 217 -1.35 0.49 18.67
C LYS A 217 -1.28 -0.99 18.32
N THR A 218 -0.15 -1.39 17.76
CA THR A 218 0.14 -2.81 17.49
C THR A 218 0.21 -3.59 18.81
N VAL A 219 -0.52 -4.70 18.88
CA VAL A 219 -0.46 -5.64 19.99
C VAL A 219 0.81 -6.48 19.83
N PRO A 220 1.77 -6.42 20.77
CA PRO A 220 2.98 -7.24 20.70
C PRO A 220 2.67 -8.70 21.02
N ASP A 221 3.66 -9.57 20.76
CA ASP A 221 3.65 -10.97 21.18
C ASP A 221 2.48 -11.79 20.64
N VAL A 222 2.18 -11.59 19.34
CA VAL A 222 1.19 -12.36 18.61
C VAL A 222 1.77 -12.84 17.28
N ILE A 223 1.36 -14.02 16.86
CA ILE A 223 1.73 -14.64 15.59
C ILE A 223 0.53 -14.53 14.66
N ILE A 224 0.73 -13.90 13.50
CA ILE A 224 -0.31 -13.72 12.48
C ILE A 224 0.01 -14.65 11.31
N SER A 225 -0.98 -15.41 10.84
CA SER A 225 -0.82 -16.36 9.73
C SER A 225 -2.00 -16.26 8.75
N PRO A 226 -1.78 -15.86 7.49
CA PRO A 226 -0.48 -15.47 6.92
C PRO A 226 0.04 -14.14 7.50
N GLU A 227 1.36 -13.99 7.61
CA GLU A 227 1.99 -12.75 8.10
C GLU A 227 1.86 -11.60 7.08
N THR A 228 1.93 -11.94 5.79
CA THR A 228 1.82 -10.99 4.68
C THR A 228 0.66 -11.33 3.77
N VAL A 229 -0.01 -10.30 3.25
CA VAL A 229 -1.06 -10.45 2.24
C VAL A 229 -0.78 -9.50 1.08
N ARG A 230 -1.08 -9.97 -0.14
CA ARG A 230 -1.04 -9.12 -1.33
C ARG A 230 -2.32 -8.30 -1.38
N VAL A 231 -2.18 -6.98 -1.38
CA VAL A 231 -3.28 -6.02 -1.50
C VAL A 231 -3.19 -5.33 -2.84
N THR A 232 -4.29 -5.29 -3.59
CA THR A 232 -4.45 -4.53 -4.83
C THR A 232 -5.51 -3.47 -4.61
N VAL A 233 -5.13 -2.20 -4.75
CA VAL A 233 -6.03 -1.05 -4.73
C VAL A 233 -6.30 -0.65 -6.18
N PRO A 234 -7.49 -0.96 -6.73
CA PRO A 234 -7.84 -0.50 -8.08
C PRO A 234 -8.08 1.01 -8.06
N ILE A 235 -7.54 1.73 -9.04
CA ILE A 235 -7.71 3.18 -9.19
C ILE A 235 -8.37 3.42 -10.54
N ASN A 236 -9.52 4.10 -10.52
CA ASN A 236 -10.34 4.36 -11.69
C ASN A 236 -10.56 5.86 -11.86
N LEU A 237 -10.89 6.30 -13.08
CA LEU A 237 -11.37 7.67 -13.28
C LEU A 237 -12.64 7.87 -12.44
N ALA A 238 -12.65 8.95 -11.66
CA ALA A 238 -13.81 9.37 -10.89
C ALA A 238 -14.85 9.96 -11.85
N THR A 239 -15.61 9.08 -12.50
CA THR A 239 -16.76 9.47 -13.32
C THR A 239 -17.93 9.86 -12.41
N SER A 240 -18.62 10.92 -12.80
CA SER A 240 -19.82 11.43 -12.12
C SER A 240 -20.83 11.83 -13.20
N THR A 241 -22.00 12.30 -12.77
CA THR A 241 -23.07 12.75 -13.65
C THR A 241 -23.49 14.17 -13.27
N LYS A 242 -23.81 14.99 -14.27
CA LYS A 242 -24.36 16.34 -14.07
C LYS A 242 -25.45 16.61 -15.10
N THR A 243 -26.60 17.05 -14.64
CA THR A 243 -27.70 17.50 -15.51
C THR A 243 -27.57 19.01 -15.74
N VAL A 244 -27.58 19.42 -17.00
CA VAL A 244 -27.45 20.82 -17.42
C VAL A 244 -28.56 21.19 -18.40
N PRO A 245 -28.99 22.47 -18.46
CA PRO A 245 -29.95 22.94 -19.44
C PRO A 245 -29.44 22.79 -20.88
N LEU A 246 -30.34 22.45 -21.80
CA LEU A 246 -30.09 22.39 -23.24
C LEU A 246 -30.37 23.77 -23.85
N LEU A 247 -29.35 24.38 -24.46
CA LEU A 247 -29.50 25.61 -25.23
C LEU A 247 -29.49 25.27 -26.72
N LEU A 248 -30.49 25.76 -27.46
CA LEU A 248 -30.61 25.54 -28.89
C LEU A 248 -30.12 26.79 -29.62
N GLU A 249 -29.13 26.63 -30.48
CA GLU A 249 -28.53 27.71 -31.26
C GLU A 249 -28.72 27.45 -32.76
N ALA A 250 -28.89 28.51 -33.54
CA ALA A 250 -28.94 28.42 -35.00
C ALA A 250 -27.57 27.97 -35.55
N GLY A 251 -27.56 26.94 -36.39
CA GLY A 251 -26.40 26.60 -37.21
C GLY A 251 -26.20 27.59 -38.37
N ALA A 252 -25.06 27.48 -39.06
CA ALA A 252 -24.80 28.30 -40.25
C ALA A 252 -25.68 27.89 -41.45
N GLY A 253 -25.87 28.82 -42.40
CA GLY A 253 -26.54 28.56 -43.68
C GLY A 253 -28.06 28.71 -43.67
N GLY A 254 -28.60 29.61 -42.85
CA GLY A 254 -30.00 30.02 -42.91
C GLY A 254 -30.36 30.70 -44.24
N VAL A 255 -31.66 30.71 -44.57
CA VAL A 255 -32.17 31.36 -45.78
C VAL A 255 -32.34 32.86 -45.53
N SER A 256 -31.91 33.70 -46.49
CA SER A 256 -32.02 35.16 -46.38
C SER A 256 -33.48 35.61 -46.21
N GLY A 257 -33.72 36.61 -45.36
CA GLY A 257 -35.06 37.13 -45.06
C GLY A 257 -35.89 36.25 -44.12
N LYS A 258 -35.31 35.24 -43.47
CA LYS A 258 -35.99 34.38 -42.48
C LYS A 258 -35.32 34.42 -41.12
N SER A 259 -36.14 34.32 -40.09
CA SER A 259 -35.76 34.10 -38.69
C SER A 259 -36.19 32.69 -38.26
N TYR A 260 -35.46 32.11 -37.31
CA TYR A 260 -35.66 30.75 -36.84
C TYR A 260 -35.82 30.73 -35.33
N ASN A 261 -36.90 30.12 -34.84
CA ASN A 261 -37.11 29.83 -33.43
C ASN A 261 -37.03 28.31 -33.20
N PHE A 262 -36.46 27.89 -32.07
CA PHE A 262 -36.22 26.48 -31.77
C PHE A 262 -36.91 26.07 -30.48
N THR A 263 -37.71 25.01 -30.56
CA THR A 263 -38.36 24.43 -29.39
C THR A 263 -38.05 22.94 -29.32
N SER A 264 -37.90 22.41 -28.11
CA SER A 264 -37.71 20.98 -27.87
C SER A 264 -38.46 20.55 -26.61
N PRO A 265 -39.07 19.36 -26.58
CA PRO A 265 -39.59 18.78 -25.35
C PRO A 265 -38.49 18.50 -24.32
N THR A 266 -37.25 18.31 -24.77
CA THR A 266 -36.09 18.03 -23.90
C THR A 266 -35.45 19.35 -23.45
N LYS A 267 -35.69 19.76 -22.20
CA LYS A 267 -35.14 21.01 -21.65
C LYS A 267 -33.75 20.88 -21.02
N SER A 268 -33.34 19.67 -20.68
CA SER A 268 -32.09 19.38 -19.99
C SER A 268 -31.49 18.07 -20.47
N ILE A 269 -30.17 17.96 -20.35
CA ILE A 269 -29.43 16.75 -20.69
C ILE A 269 -28.50 16.34 -19.55
N THR A 270 -28.22 15.05 -19.44
CA THR A 270 -27.31 14.49 -18.44
C THR A 270 -25.98 14.17 -19.08
N LEU A 271 -24.92 14.77 -18.56
CA LEU A 271 -23.54 14.55 -18.95
C LEU A 271 -22.89 13.58 -17.98
N HIS A 272 -22.15 12.60 -18.50
CA HIS A 272 -21.33 11.68 -17.74
C HIS A 272 -19.87 12.00 -18.05
N GLY A 273 -19.03 12.09 -17.03
CA GLY A 273 -17.63 12.45 -17.24
C GLY A 273 -16.86 12.60 -15.94
N THR A 274 -15.62 13.06 -16.05
CA THR A 274 -14.80 13.37 -14.87
C THR A 274 -15.42 14.50 -14.05
N LYS A 275 -15.29 14.46 -12.72
CA LYS A 275 -15.77 15.55 -11.84
C LYS A 275 -15.24 16.94 -12.25
N THR A 276 -14.00 17.00 -12.75
CA THR A 276 -13.37 18.25 -13.22
C THR A 276 -14.06 18.79 -14.47
N ALA A 277 -14.25 17.97 -15.51
CA ALA A 277 -14.95 18.37 -16.73
C ALA A 277 -16.41 18.76 -16.47
N LEU A 278 -17.12 18.03 -15.59
CA LEU A 278 -18.50 18.37 -15.26
C LEU A 278 -18.62 19.68 -14.48
N LYS A 279 -17.60 20.07 -13.71
CA LYS A 279 -17.65 21.30 -12.90
C LYS A 279 -17.67 22.55 -13.79
N SER A 280 -16.94 22.56 -14.91
CA SER A 280 -16.87 23.71 -15.83
C SER A 280 -18.10 23.90 -16.72
N ILE A 281 -18.93 22.86 -16.91
CA ILE A 281 -20.07 22.92 -17.84
C ILE A 281 -21.33 23.41 -17.13
N SER A 282 -21.86 24.57 -17.50
CA SER A 282 -23.11 25.12 -16.96
C SER A 282 -24.34 24.81 -17.83
N SER A 283 -24.15 24.65 -19.14
CA SER A 283 -25.18 24.42 -20.15
C SER A 283 -24.60 23.66 -21.33
N TYR A 284 -25.45 23.01 -22.13
CA TYR A 284 -25.03 22.36 -23.36
C TYR A 284 -25.65 23.04 -24.57
N SER A 285 -24.81 23.67 -25.39
CA SER A 285 -25.23 24.34 -26.62
C SER A 285 -25.29 23.35 -27.79
N LEU A 286 -26.48 23.15 -28.33
CA LEU A 286 -26.73 22.33 -29.52
C LEU A 286 -27.00 23.22 -30.72
N ARG A 287 -26.10 23.18 -31.71
CA ARG A 287 -26.31 23.88 -32.99
C ARG A 287 -27.24 23.09 -33.90
N VAL A 288 -28.34 23.71 -34.27
CA VAL A 288 -29.39 23.14 -35.11
C VAL A 288 -29.11 23.48 -36.59
N PRO A 289 -28.92 22.49 -37.49
CA PRO A 289 -28.67 22.76 -38.90
C PRO A 289 -29.94 23.30 -39.59
N ILE A 290 -29.87 24.54 -40.10
CA ILE A 290 -31.00 25.26 -40.72
C ILE A 290 -30.90 25.37 -42.26
N VAL A 291 -29.91 24.73 -42.88
CA VAL A 291 -29.72 24.77 -44.34
C VAL A 291 -30.94 24.24 -45.08
N GLY A 292 -31.49 25.05 -45.97
CA GLY A 292 -32.63 24.69 -46.83
C GLY A 292 -34.00 24.63 -46.13
N ILE A 293 -34.10 25.10 -44.89
CA ILE A 293 -35.36 25.08 -44.13
C ILE A 293 -36.20 26.31 -44.50
N ASN A 294 -37.31 26.06 -45.21
CA ASN A 294 -38.22 27.09 -45.71
C ASN A 294 -39.58 27.17 -44.99
N SER A 295 -39.93 26.14 -44.23
CA SER A 295 -41.17 26.03 -43.45
C SER A 295 -40.92 25.30 -42.14
N THR A 296 -41.85 25.45 -41.19
CA THR A 296 -41.75 24.81 -39.88
C THR A 296 -41.63 23.30 -40.02
N THR A 297 -40.63 22.70 -39.36
CA THR A 297 -40.38 21.26 -39.42
C THR A 297 -39.79 20.74 -38.12
N THR A 298 -39.93 19.45 -37.85
CA THR A 298 -39.33 18.79 -36.70
C THR A 298 -38.20 17.88 -37.18
N LYS A 299 -37.03 18.00 -36.56
CA LYS A 299 -35.86 17.15 -36.85
C LYS A 299 -35.32 16.51 -35.58
N THR A 300 -34.90 15.25 -35.71
CA THR A 300 -34.14 14.56 -34.68
C THR A 300 -32.65 14.81 -34.89
N ILE A 301 -32.01 15.43 -33.92
CA ILE A 301 -30.58 15.77 -33.96
C ILE A 301 -29.84 14.86 -32.98
N LYS A 302 -28.78 14.21 -33.45
CA LYS A 302 -27.91 13.40 -32.59
C LYS A 302 -26.99 14.30 -31.76
N ILE A 303 -26.85 13.96 -30.48
CA ILE A 303 -26.01 14.67 -29.53
C ILE A 303 -24.79 13.79 -29.21
N SER A 304 -23.60 14.39 -29.23
CA SER A 304 -22.34 13.71 -28.93
C SER A 304 -21.52 14.50 -27.90
N PRO A 305 -20.67 13.84 -27.11
CA PRO A 305 -19.72 14.54 -26.25
C PRO A 305 -18.75 15.36 -27.11
N THR A 306 -18.76 16.68 -26.93
CA THR A 306 -17.87 17.61 -27.63
C THR A 306 -16.71 18.11 -26.77
N GLU A 307 -16.84 17.99 -25.44
CA GLU A 307 -15.83 18.45 -24.48
C GLU A 307 -14.94 17.31 -23.95
N ALA A 308 -13.66 17.60 -23.78
CA ALA A 308 -12.70 16.66 -23.21
C ALA A 308 -13.09 16.28 -21.77
N GLY A 309 -13.08 14.98 -21.47
CA GLY A 309 -13.43 14.46 -20.15
C GLY A 309 -14.93 14.20 -19.93
N ILE A 310 -15.78 14.45 -20.93
CA ILE A 310 -17.16 13.95 -20.99
C ILE A 310 -17.17 12.64 -21.79
N THR A 311 -17.63 11.57 -21.13
CA THR A 311 -17.63 10.21 -21.69
C THR A 311 -18.93 9.88 -22.41
N SER A 312 -20.06 10.43 -21.96
CA SER A 312 -21.35 10.21 -22.62
C SER A 312 -22.37 11.31 -22.29
N VAL A 313 -23.38 11.41 -23.14
CA VAL A 313 -24.50 12.35 -23.02
C VAL A 313 -25.81 11.59 -23.17
N SER A 314 -26.80 11.90 -22.33
CA SER A 314 -28.13 11.30 -22.35
C SER A 314 -29.21 12.39 -22.30
N PRO A 315 -30.21 12.38 -23.21
CA PRO A 315 -30.39 11.43 -24.32
C PRO A 315 -29.38 11.65 -25.46
N ASN A 316 -29.11 10.61 -26.27
CA ASN A 316 -28.17 10.65 -27.40
C ASN A 316 -28.74 11.35 -28.66
N SER A 317 -30.01 11.74 -28.61
CA SER A 317 -30.68 12.53 -29.63
C SER A 317 -31.84 13.30 -29.03
N VAL A 318 -32.16 14.43 -29.65
CA VAL A 318 -33.29 15.29 -29.26
C VAL A 318 -34.11 15.66 -30.48
N GLN A 319 -35.42 15.71 -30.32
CA GLN A 319 -36.30 16.28 -31.33
C GLN A 319 -36.33 17.79 -31.14
N VAL A 320 -36.09 18.52 -32.23
CA VAL A 320 -36.14 19.98 -32.26
C VAL A 320 -37.14 20.39 -33.34
N THR A 321 -38.12 21.17 -32.93
CA THR A 321 -39.04 21.87 -33.84
C THR A 321 -38.42 23.20 -34.22
N ILE A 322 -38.25 23.40 -35.52
CA ILE A 322 -37.68 24.60 -36.12
C ILE A 322 -38.85 25.39 -36.69
N GLU A 323 -39.19 26.51 -36.08
CA GLU A 323 -40.22 27.43 -36.54
C GLU A 323 -39.58 28.51 -37.42
N VAL A 324 -40.15 28.76 -38.60
CA VAL A 324 -39.63 29.74 -39.55
C VAL A 324 -40.54 30.95 -39.57
N GLN A 325 -39.98 32.14 -39.36
CA GLN A 325 -40.67 33.42 -39.48
C GLN A 325 -40.07 34.23 -40.64
N SER A 326 -40.90 34.90 -41.43
CA SER A 326 -40.41 35.86 -42.43
C SER A 326 -40.01 37.15 -41.73
N SER A 327 -38.76 37.57 -41.89
CA SER A 327 -38.29 38.88 -41.43
C SER A 327 -38.83 39.95 -42.37
N GLY A 328 -40.06 40.38 -42.13
CA GLY A 328 -40.70 41.47 -42.86
C GLY A 328 -40.04 42.81 -42.53
N SER A 329 -39.39 43.42 -43.51
CA SER A 329 -39.06 44.84 -43.49
C SER A 329 -40.36 45.64 -43.66
N GLN A 330 -40.84 46.28 -42.59
CA GLN A 330 -41.89 47.30 -42.67
C GLN A 330 -41.25 48.58 -43.19
N ILE A 331 -41.36 48.83 -44.50
CA ILE A 331 -41.21 50.17 -45.06
C ILE A 331 -42.62 50.78 -45.09
N GLN A 332 -42.86 51.72 -44.19
CA GLN A 332 -44.06 52.56 -44.20
C GLN A 332 -43.75 53.77 -45.08
N SER A 333 -44.32 53.79 -46.29
CA SER A 333 -44.31 54.95 -47.18
C SER A 333 -45.48 55.86 -46.83
N SER A 334 -45.15 57.08 -46.43
CA SER A 334 -46.05 58.23 -46.38
C SER A 334 -46.41 58.66 -47.81
N GLU A 335 -47.70 58.81 -48.10
CA GLU A 335 -48.17 59.94 -48.90
C GLU A 335 -49.68 60.16 -48.71
N SER A 336 -50.05 61.43 -48.90
CA SER A 336 -51.12 62.16 -48.24
C SER A 336 -52.08 62.75 -49.26
N THR A 337 -53.40 62.70 -48.98
CA THR A 337 -54.44 63.61 -49.50
C THR A 337 -55.66 63.42 -48.57
N GLY A 338 -56.37 64.39 -47.98
CA GLY A 338 -56.51 65.82 -48.20
C GLY A 338 -57.99 66.17 -48.07
N SER A 339 -58.43 66.43 -46.83
CA SER A 339 -59.40 67.45 -46.38
C SER A 339 -60.90 67.42 -46.77
N ASN A 340 -61.71 67.86 -45.77
CA ASN A 340 -63.08 68.43 -45.79
C ASN A 340 -64.27 67.44 -45.75
N ASP A 341 -65.38 67.66 -45.02
CA ASP A 341 -65.89 68.77 -44.21
C ASP A 341 -67.04 68.30 -43.27
N SER A 342 -67.12 68.92 -42.09
CA SER A 342 -68.29 69.35 -41.29
C SER A 342 -69.60 68.53 -41.10
N SER A 343 -69.90 68.38 -39.80
CA SER A 343 -71.18 68.66 -39.10
C SER A 343 -72.22 67.55 -38.86
N GLY A 344 -72.49 67.31 -37.56
CA GLY A 344 -73.74 66.72 -37.06
C GLY A 344 -73.66 66.23 -35.60
N SER A 345 -73.86 67.15 -34.64
CA SER A 345 -74.07 66.95 -33.18
C SER A 345 -75.19 65.94 -32.88
N ASP A 346 -75.08 65.04 -31.90
CA ASP A 346 -75.43 65.19 -30.47
C ASP A 346 -75.21 63.81 -29.80
N LYS A 347 -75.01 63.58 -28.51
CA LYS A 347 -74.70 64.36 -27.30
C LYS A 347 -74.66 63.34 -26.15
N GLN A 348 -73.69 63.52 -25.23
CA GLN A 348 -73.64 62.99 -23.84
C GLN A 348 -73.62 61.47 -23.63
N THR A 349 -72.70 60.90 -22.86
CA THR A 349 -72.39 61.22 -21.44
C THR A 349 -71.02 60.58 -21.14
N THR A 350 -69.91 61.34 -21.00
CA THR A 350 -69.25 61.80 -19.74
C THR A 350 -69.20 60.73 -18.64
N THR A 351 -68.11 60.40 -17.97
CA THR A 351 -66.76 61.02 -17.77
C THR A 351 -65.97 59.97 -16.95
N ASP A 352 -64.79 59.55 -17.38
CA ASP A 352 -63.45 60.06 -17.00
C ASP A 352 -63.08 59.80 -15.52
N ASN A 353 -62.07 58.95 -15.28
CA ASN A 353 -60.68 59.43 -15.25
C ASN A 353 -59.71 58.26 -15.01
N ASP A 354 -58.76 58.16 -15.93
CA ASP A 354 -57.42 57.59 -15.73
C ASP A 354 -56.66 58.39 -14.66
N GLU A 355 -55.69 57.76 -14.00
CA GLU A 355 -54.29 58.18 -14.05
C GLU A 355 -53.40 57.28 -13.15
N ASP A 356 -52.46 56.62 -13.83
CA ASP A 356 -51.02 56.75 -13.65
C ASP A 356 -50.34 56.51 -12.27
N ASP A 357 -49.34 55.62 -12.34
CA ASP A 357 -47.90 55.91 -12.18
C ASP A 357 -47.11 55.09 -11.13
N LYS A 358 -45.90 54.72 -11.58
CA LYS A 358 -44.61 54.60 -10.84
C LYS A 358 -44.37 53.55 -9.73
N LYS A 359 -43.43 52.67 -10.10
CA LYS A 359 -42.02 52.53 -9.61
C LYS A 359 -41.67 52.10 -8.17
N ASP A 360 -40.59 51.31 -8.17
CA ASP A 360 -39.52 51.08 -7.17
C ASP A 360 -39.92 50.26 -5.91
N ASP A 361 -39.45 49.01 -5.79
CA ASP A 361 -38.14 48.58 -5.25
C ASP A 361 -38.08 48.76 -3.72
N ASP A 362 -38.25 47.67 -2.96
CA ASP A 362 -37.24 47.27 -1.98
C ASP A 362 -37.44 45.84 -1.44
N SER A 363 -36.28 45.22 -1.31
CA SER A 363 -35.84 44.06 -0.55
C SER A 363 -36.65 43.59 0.66
N ASN A 364 -36.45 42.30 0.95
CA ASN A 364 -35.89 41.76 2.22
C ASN A 364 -36.68 40.59 2.85
N ASN A 365 -36.09 39.41 2.66
CA ASN A 365 -35.71 38.46 3.71
C ASN A 365 -36.74 37.84 4.69
N ASN A 366 -36.91 36.51 4.53
CA ASN A 366 -36.19 35.48 5.31
C ASN A 366 -36.88 34.83 6.53
N ILE A 367 -36.48 33.56 6.72
CA ILE A 367 -36.46 32.72 7.93
C ILE A 367 -37.84 32.13 8.32
N ASN A 368 -38.04 30.81 8.51
CA ASN A 368 -37.22 29.90 9.30
C ASN A 368 -37.54 28.42 9.03
N SER A 369 -36.54 27.55 9.05
CA SER A 369 -36.68 26.23 9.68
C SER A 369 -35.30 25.76 10.15
N SER A 370 -35.13 25.77 11.46
CA SER A 370 -33.93 25.43 12.21
C SER A 370 -33.63 23.93 12.25
N SER A 371 -32.34 23.65 12.16
CA SER A 371 -31.59 22.45 12.54
C SER A 371 -31.83 21.97 13.98
N SER A 372 -31.64 20.66 14.25
CA SER A 372 -30.54 20.20 15.10
C SER A 372 -30.48 18.66 15.30
N SER A 373 -29.27 18.16 15.05
CA SER A 373 -28.49 17.13 15.72
C SER A 373 -28.97 16.43 17.03
N SER A 374 -28.82 15.10 17.03
CA SER A 374 -27.90 14.29 17.89
C SER A 374 -28.39 13.42 19.08
N VAL A 375 -27.83 12.19 19.07
CA VAL A 375 -27.41 11.20 20.10
C VAL A 375 -28.37 10.52 21.13
N SER A 376 -28.19 9.19 21.19
CA SER A 376 -27.81 8.33 22.35
C SER A 376 -28.79 7.35 23.02
N SER A 377 -28.37 6.06 22.94
CA SER A 377 -28.29 4.97 23.95
C SER A 377 -29.52 4.30 24.61
N SER A 378 -29.48 2.95 24.51
CA SER A 378 -29.69 1.87 25.52
C SER A 378 -31.08 1.56 26.10
N SER A 379 -31.56 0.32 25.93
CA SER A 379 -31.60 -0.78 26.95
C SER A 379 -32.73 -1.79 26.66
N GLU A 380 -32.42 -3.08 26.85
CA GLU A 380 -33.25 -4.19 27.37
C GLU A 380 -34.68 -4.44 26.82
N ASP A 381 -34.86 -5.61 26.18
CA ASP A 381 -35.57 -6.79 26.76
C ASP A 381 -35.08 -8.09 26.06
#